data_AF-A0A848M1Y7-F1
#
_entry.id   AF-A0A848M1Y7-F1
#
_cell.length_a   1.000
_cell.length_b   1.000
_cell.length_c   1.000
_cell.angle_alpha   90.00
_cell.angle_beta   90.00
_cell.angle_gamma   90.00
#
_symmetry.space_group_name_H-M   'P 1'
#
loop_
_entity.id
_entity.type
_entity.pdbx_description
1 polymer ?
#
loop_
_entity_poly.entity_id
_entity_poly.type
_entity_poly.pdbx_seq_one_letter_code
_entity_poly.pdbx_strand_id
1 'polypeptide(L)'
;MMFISHWIIQHERKGAVHTKNESSHEEADKTAAQRFVNRMWEQRETVGGKLLLSVLVILGIMAIVDLGMALRILQPVLFVGMIVTSFIYIMNDEGEKVKEEELEPESHTMRVILRLIDYRRHPFSLGLLIFLIIVVTVLLSKELGFTFSLETGGHPRYTMSLPVAAFLLSGLTMACGWIYIRQHCDFFGLRQAEQGPYKLFHIHFFEIVLCGASFFIWLFVLVIELFLNGL
;
A
#
# COMPACT_ATOMS: atom_id res chain seq x y z
N MET A 1 -2.02 -61.68 13.67
CA MET A 1 -2.32 -60.33 14.23
C MET A 1 -1.09 -59.42 14.38
N MET A 2 0.12 -59.94 14.63
CA MET A 2 1.34 -59.10 14.82
C MET A 2 1.80 -58.29 13.59
N PHE A 3 1.52 -58.76 12.37
CA PHE A 3 1.90 -58.03 11.15
C PHE A 3 1.04 -56.80 10.86
N ILE A 4 -0.24 -56.84 11.26
CA ILE A 4 -1.18 -55.73 11.01
C ILE A 4 -0.86 -54.55 11.93
N SER A 5 -0.56 -54.82 13.21
CA SER A 5 -0.13 -53.77 14.15
C SER A 5 1.20 -53.14 13.74
N HIS A 6 2.17 -53.92 13.25
CA HIS A 6 3.45 -53.38 12.79
C HIS A 6 3.31 -52.52 11.52
N TRP A 7 2.42 -52.90 10.61
CA TRP A 7 2.12 -52.13 9.40
C TRP A 7 1.43 -50.80 9.70
N ILE A 8 0.47 -50.78 10.63
CA ILE A 8 -0.20 -49.57 11.11
C ILE A 8 0.80 -48.61 11.75
N ILE A 9 1.68 -49.11 12.63
CA ILE A 9 2.72 -48.29 13.30
C ILE A 9 3.72 -47.71 12.29
N GLN A 10 4.09 -48.47 11.25
CA GLN A 10 4.96 -47.98 10.18
C GLN A 10 4.28 -46.91 9.32
N HIS A 11 2.99 -47.05 9.04
CA HIS A 11 2.23 -46.09 8.26
C HIS A 11 2.03 -44.77 9.03
N GLU A 12 1.72 -44.84 10.34
CA GLU A 12 1.64 -43.67 11.21
C GLU A 12 3.00 -42.99 11.39
N ARG A 13 4.10 -43.74 11.51
CA ARG A 13 5.44 -43.16 11.55
C ARG A 13 5.81 -42.46 10.25
N LYS A 14 5.47 -43.03 9.08
CA LYS A 14 5.73 -42.38 7.79
C LYS A 14 4.90 -41.11 7.62
N GLY A 15 3.62 -41.13 8.02
CA GLY A 15 2.77 -39.94 8.04
C GLY A 15 3.27 -38.85 8.99
N ALA A 16 3.69 -39.22 10.21
CA ALA A 16 4.23 -38.31 11.21
C ALA A 16 5.61 -37.73 10.85
N VAL A 17 6.45 -38.49 10.13
CA VAL A 17 7.73 -38.00 9.62
C VAL A 17 7.52 -37.07 8.42
N HIS A 18 6.52 -37.33 7.57
CA HIS A 18 6.20 -36.45 6.44
C HIS A 18 5.66 -35.10 6.92
N THR A 19 4.71 -35.10 7.87
CA THR A 19 4.17 -33.87 8.45
C THR A 19 5.21 -33.09 9.25
N LYS A 20 6.12 -33.78 9.95
CA LYS A 20 7.22 -33.12 10.68
C LYS A 20 8.29 -32.54 9.75
N ASN A 21 8.57 -33.18 8.61
CA ASN A 21 9.48 -32.64 7.61
C ASN A 21 8.85 -31.45 6.88
N GLU A 22 7.57 -31.52 6.49
CA GLU A 22 6.84 -30.38 5.92
C GLU A 22 6.81 -29.19 6.89
N SER A 23 6.46 -29.41 8.16
CA SER A 23 6.42 -28.33 9.14
C SER A 23 7.79 -27.69 9.37
N SER A 24 8.87 -28.49 9.39
CA SER A 24 10.23 -27.99 9.57
C SER A 24 10.77 -27.21 8.36
N HIS A 25 10.37 -27.62 7.15
CA HIS A 25 10.78 -26.96 5.92
C HIS A 25 9.98 -25.67 5.71
N GLU A 26 8.70 -25.67 6.08
CA GLU A 26 7.82 -24.50 6.02
C GLU A 26 8.22 -23.43 7.06
N GLU A 27 8.61 -23.82 8.28
CA GLU A 27 9.16 -22.87 9.27
C GLU A 27 10.51 -22.28 8.83
N ALA A 28 11.37 -23.08 8.19
CA ALA A 28 12.66 -22.62 7.69
C ALA A 28 12.51 -21.61 6.54
N ASP A 29 11.59 -21.86 5.61
CA ASP A 29 11.31 -21.00 4.47
C ASP A 29 10.64 -19.68 4.90
N LYS A 30 9.70 -19.76 5.86
CA LYS A 30 9.07 -18.57 6.47
C LYS A 30 10.09 -17.66 7.16
N THR A 31 11.06 -18.27 7.86
CA THR A 31 12.17 -17.55 8.51
C THR A 31 13.16 -16.96 7.49
N ALA A 32 13.28 -17.56 6.30
CA ALA A 32 14.11 -17.01 5.22
C ALA A 32 13.47 -15.79 4.57
N ALA A 33 12.17 -15.82 4.29
CA ALA A 33 11.42 -14.69 3.73
C ALA A 33 11.48 -13.45 4.64
N GLN A 34 11.26 -13.63 5.95
CA GLN A 34 11.35 -12.52 6.91
C GLN A 34 12.76 -11.91 6.97
N ARG A 35 13.80 -12.76 6.98
CA ARG A 35 15.20 -12.31 6.95
C ARG A 35 15.54 -11.56 5.67
N PHE A 36 14.97 -11.96 4.54
CA PHE A 36 15.16 -11.27 3.27
C PHE A 36 14.57 -9.86 3.31
N VAL A 37 13.32 -9.70 3.75
CA VAL A 37 12.67 -8.38 3.85
C VAL A 37 13.43 -7.46 4.79
N ASN A 38 13.82 -7.96 5.97
CA ASN A 38 14.57 -7.15 6.94
C ASN A 38 15.94 -6.72 6.37
N ARG A 39 16.64 -7.61 5.66
CA ARG A 39 17.90 -7.26 4.98
C ARG A 39 17.69 -6.20 3.89
N MET A 40 16.62 -6.31 3.11
CA MET A 40 16.26 -5.32 2.10
C MET A 40 15.95 -3.96 2.74
N TRP A 41 15.29 -3.95 3.90
CA TRP A 41 15.01 -2.74 4.66
C TRP A 41 16.27 -2.08 5.23
N GLU A 42 17.20 -2.87 5.78
CA GLU A 42 18.50 -2.37 6.26
C GLU A 42 19.34 -1.79 5.12
N GLN A 43 19.35 -2.46 3.96
CA GLN A 43 20.10 -2.02 2.79
C GLN A 43 19.36 -0.99 1.93
N ARG A 44 18.18 -0.51 2.34
CA ARG A 44 17.31 0.36 1.53
C ARG A 44 18.02 1.63 1.07
N GLU A 45 18.89 2.23 1.88
CA GLU A 45 19.56 3.48 1.52
C GLU A 45 20.64 3.24 0.46
N THR A 46 21.38 2.13 0.58
CA THR A 46 22.45 1.79 -0.37
C THR A 46 21.88 1.22 -1.67
N VAL A 47 20.99 0.22 -1.58
CA VAL A 47 20.38 -0.43 -2.74
C VAL A 47 19.36 0.50 -3.39
N GLY A 48 18.49 1.12 -2.60
CA GLY A 48 17.52 2.10 -3.09
C GLY A 48 18.20 3.33 -3.68
N GLY A 49 19.29 3.83 -3.08
CA GLY A 49 20.07 4.94 -3.65
C GLY A 49 20.69 4.58 -5.01
N LYS A 50 21.28 3.39 -5.14
CA LYS A 50 21.82 2.90 -6.43
C LYS A 50 20.73 2.72 -7.49
N LEU A 51 19.59 2.14 -7.12
CA LEU A 51 18.44 1.96 -8.00
C LEU A 51 17.87 3.31 -8.44
N LEU A 52 17.67 4.24 -7.50
CA LEU A 52 17.20 5.59 -7.79
C LEU A 52 18.15 6.31 -8.75
N LEU A 53 19.46 6.25 -8.51
CA LEU A 53 20.45 6.82 -9.41
C LEU A 53 20.36 6.20 -10.80
N SER A 54 20.26 4.87 -10.89
CA SER A 54 20.13 4.18 -12.19
C SER A 54 18.88 4.61 -12.97
N VAL A 55 17.75 4.73 -12.27
CA VAL A 55 16.47 5.19 -12.83
C VAL A 55 16.60 6.63 -13.31
N LEU A 56 17.19 7.52 -12.51
CA LEU A 56 17.39 8.92 -12.86
C LEU A 56 18.32 9.09 -14.07
N VAL A 57 19.39 8.29 -14.17
CA VAL A 57 20.29 8.31 -15.34
C VAL A 57 19.55 7.86 -16.59
N ILE A 58 18.80 6.75 -16.52
CA ILE A 58 18.02 6.23 -17.65
C ILE A 58 16.96 7.24 -18.10
N LEU A 59 16.23 7.84 -17.16
CA LEU A 59 15.25 8.90 -17.44
C LEU A 59 15.91 10.16 -17.99
N GLY A 60 17.09 10.53 -17.50
CA GLY A 60 17.87 11.66 -17.99
C GLY A 60 18.30 11.47 -19.44
N ILE A 61 18.80 10.29 -19.80
CA ILE A 61 19.15 9.95 -21.19
C ILE A 61 17.89 10.00 -22.08
N MET A 62 16.77 9.43 -21.63
CA MET A 62 15.51 9.51 -22.36
C MET A 62 15.01 10.95 -22.52
N ALA A 63 15.15 11.80 -21.50
CA ALA A 63 14.71 13.19 -21.54
C ALA A 63 15.47 14.05 -22.56
N ILE A 64 16.71 13.67 -22.90
CA ILE A 64 17.48 14.31 -23.99
C ILE A 64 16.83 14.01 -25.36
N VAL A 65 16.27 12.81 -25.53
CA VAL A 65 15.63 12.38 -26.79
C VAL A 65 14.19 12.89 -26.87
N ASP A 66 13.40 12.64 -25.82
CA ASP A 66 11.99 13.04 -25.70
C ASP A 66 11.61 13.24 -24.23
N LEU A 67 11.54 14.50 -23.81
CA LEU A 67 11.12 14.88 -22.46
C LEU A 67 9.70 14.43 -22.12
N GLY A 68 8.78 14.44 -23.09
CA GLY A 68 7.39 14.01 -22.90
C GLY A 68 7.32 12.52 -22.59
N MET A 69 8.07 11.70 -23.33
CA MET A 69 8.18 10.26 -23.07
C MET A 69 8.81 9.98 -21.69
N ALA A 70 9.89 10.69 -21.33
CA ALA A 70 10.54 10.54 -20.03
C ALA A 70 9.57 10.84 -18.86
N LEU A 71 8.77 11.90 -18.96
CA LEU A 71 7.76 12.23 -17.93
C LEU A 71 6.64 11.18 -17.85
N ARG A 72 6.21 10.63 -18.99
CA ARG A 72 5.20 9.56 -19.04
C ARG A 72 5.69 8.27 -18.38
N ILE A 73 6.99 7.96 -18.46
CA ILE A 73 7.60 6.77 -17.82
C ILE A 73 7.90 7.03 -16.34
N LEU A 74 8.21 8.28 -15.96
CA LEU A 74 8.46 8.65 -14.58
C LEU A 74 7.28 8.29 -13.67
N GLN A 75 6.04 8.55 -14.11
CA GLN A 75 4.84 8.24 -13.32
C GLN A 75 4.76 6.75 -12.93
N PRO A 76 4.67 5.77 -13.84
CA PRO A 76 4.60 4.35 -13.46
C PRO A 76 5.83 3.87 -12.68
N VAL A 77 7.02 4.43 -12.92
CA VAL A 77 8.23 4.10 -12.14
C VAL A 77 8.07 4.52 -10.68
N LEU A 78 7.58 5.74 -10.43
CA LEU A 78 7.25 6.21 -9.08
C LEU A 78 6.15 5.35 -8.45
N PHE A 79 5.18 4.84 -9.24
CA PHE A 79 4.13 3.93 -8.75
C PHE A 79 4.73 2.70 -8.10
N VAL A 80 5.55 2.01 -8.89
CA VAL A 80 6.17 0.74 -8.50
C VAL A 80 7.09 0.99 -7.31
N GLY A 81 7.82 2.11 -7.33
CA GLY A 81 8.63 2.56 -6.19
C GLY A 81 7.80 2.69 -4.91
N MET A 82 6.65 3.37 -4.95
CA MET A 82 5.75 3.51 -3.79
C MET A 82 5.22 2.16 -3.31
N ILE A 83 4.76 1.29 -4.22
CA ILE A 83 4.24 -0.05 -3.86
C ILE A 83 5.33 -0.91 -3.23
N VAL A 84 6.50 -1.00 -3.85
CA VAL A 84 7.61 -1.82 -3.34
C VAL A 84 8.13 -1.28 -2.01
N THR A 85 8.27 0.03 -1.88
CA THR A 85 8.75 0.65 -0.63
C THR A 85 7.75 0.47 0.51
N SER A 86 6.46 0.69 0.25
CA SER A 86 5.40 0.45 1.25
C SER A 86 5.31 -1.02 1.64
N PHE A 87 5.43 -1.94 0.69
CA PHE A 87 5.51 -3.37 0.96
C PHE A 87 6.67 -3.69 1.90
N ILE A 88 7.91 -3.29 1.57
CA ILE A 88 9.08 -3.59 2.40
C ILE A 88 8.93 -2.93 3.78
N TYR A 89 8.47 -1.68 3.86
CA TYR A 89 8.27 -0.96 5.12
C TYR A 89 7.27 -1.68 6.05
N ILE A 90 6.12 -2.08 5.52
CA ILE A 90 5.05 -2.73 6.29
C ILE A 90 5.45 -4.15 6.67
N MET A 91 6.07 -4.89 5.74
CA MET A 91 6.48 -6.28 5.94
C MET A 91 7.72 -6.44 6.82
N ASN A 92 8.56 -5.41 6.93
CA ASN A 92 9.69 -5.40 7.83
C ASN A 92 9.24 -5.59 9.29
N ASP A 93 9.82 -6.57 9.96
CA ASP A 93 9.55 -6.83 11.37
C ASP A 93 10.43 -5.92 12.23
N GLU A 94 9.80 -5.09 13.06
CA GLU A 94 10.49 -4.18 13.99
C GLU A 94 10.92 -4.90 15.28
N GLY A 95 10.56 -6.18 15.43
CA GLY A 95 10.83 -7.01 16.60
C GLY A 95 10.05 -6.58 17.85
N GLU A 96 10.37 -7.17 19.00
CA GLU A 96 9.75 -6.83 20.31
C GLU A 96 9.98 -5.38 20.77
N LYS A 97 10.76 -4.58 20.04
CA LYS A 97 11.10 -3.20 20.41
C LYS A 97 9.93 -2.22 20.32
N VAL A 98 8.80 -2.63 19.75
CA VAL A 98 7.61 -1.79 19.59
C VAL A 98 6.38 -2.47 20.19
N LYS A 99 6.53 -3.14 21.34
CA LYS A 99 5.47 -3.15 22.35
C LYS A 99 5.45 -1.77 23.02
N GLU A 100 5.29 -0.72 22.21
CA GLU A 100 5.06 0.62 22.72
C GLU A 100 3.75 0.55 23.51
N GLU A 101 3.81 1.01 24.76
CA GLU A 101 2.64 1.20 25.60
C GLU A 101 1.52 1.77 24.74
N GLU A 102 0.40 1.06 24.69
CA GLU A 102 -0.81 1.46 23.98
C GLU A 102 -1.01 2.96 24.20
N LEU A 103 -0.73 3.77 23.17
CA LEU A 103 -1.07 5.20 23.13
C LEU A 103 -2.59 5.26 23.06
N GLU A 104 -3.26 4.91 24.16
CA GLU A 104 -4.70 4.99 24.28
C GLU A 104 -5.07 6.47 24.32
N PRO A 105 -5.88 6.94 23.37
CA PRO A 105 -6.41 8.29 23.44
C PRO A 105 -7.31 8.41 24.69
N GLU A 106 -7.12 9.49 25.45
CA GLU A 106 -7.93 9.79 26.65
C GLU A 106 -9.42 10.01 26.31
N SER A 107 -9.72 10.48 25.09
CA SER A 107 -11.09 10.76 24.64
C SER A 107 -11.78 9.55 24.01
N HIS A 108 -12.98 9.23 24.50
CA HIS A 108 -13.83 8.17 23.96
C HIS A 108 -14.17 8.40 22.47
N THR A 109 -14.45 9.64 22.08
CA THR A 109 -14.77 10.00 20.69
C THR A 109 -13.56 9.77 19.77
N MET A 110 -12.38 10.18 20.23
CA MET A 110 -11.11 9.97 19.50
C MET A 110 -10.84 8.47 19.34
N ARG A 111 -11.11 7.67 20.38
CA ARG A 111 -10.98 6.21 20.36
C ARG A 111 -11.89 5.55 19.33
N VAL A 112 -13.15 6.00 19.23
CA VAL A 112 -14.10 5.48 18.24
C VAL A 112 -13.67 5.83 16.81
N ILE A 113 -13.24 7.07 16.58
CA ILE A 113 -12.74 7.50 15.25
C ILE A 113 -11.49 6.71 14.86
N LEU A 114 -10.52 6.58 15.77
CA LEU A 114 -9.30 5.81 15.51
C LEU A 114 -9.61 4.34 15.20
N ARG A 115 -10.60 3.72 15.86
CA ARG A 115 -11.06 2.35 15.52
C ARG A 115 -11.72 2.25 14.14
N LEU A 116 -12.44 3.29 13.72
CA LEU A 116 -13.12 3.32 12.43
C LEU A 116 -12.15 3.49 11.26
N ILE A 117 -10.97 4.03 11.53
CA ILE A 117 -9.92 4.26 10.53
C ILE A 117 -8.82 3.19 10.71
N ASP A 118 -8.93 2.26 11.67
CA ASP A 118 -7.89 1.27 11.92
C ASP A 118 -7.79 0.21 10.80
N TYR A 119 -6.80 0.37 9.92
CA TYR A 119 -6.56 -0.53 8.77
C TYR A 119 -6.16 -1.94 9.14
N ARG A 120 -5.84 -2.16 10.40
CA ARG A 120 -5.63 -3.49 10.97
C ARG A 120 -6.93 -4.29 11.02
N ARG A 121 -8.10 -3.64 11.06
CA ARG A 121 -9.41 -4.29 11.14
C ARG A 121 -10.12 -4.39 9.80
N HIS A 122 -9.88 -3.45 8.89
CA HIS A 122 -10.46 -3.46 7.55
C HIS A 122 -9.51 -2.85 6.52
N PRO A 123 -9.55 -3.32 5.26
CA PRO A 123 -8.72 -2.77 4.20
C PRO A 123 -9.26 -1.45 3.62
N PHE A 124 -10.46 -1.00 4.04
CA PHE A 124 -11.09 0.20 3.50
C PHE A 124 -10.41 1.47 4.01
N SER A 125 -9.68 2.16 3.13
CA SER A 125 -9.00 3.43 3.43
C SER A 125 -9.85 4.66 3.08
N LEU A 126 -9.59 5.80 3.71
CA LEU A 126 -10.19 7.08 3.32
C LEU A 126 -9.81 7.41 1.88
N GLY A 127 -8.59 7.05 1.49
CA GLY A 127 -8.14 7.20 0.11
C GLY A 127 -8.98 6.41 -0.90
N LEU A 128 -9.37 5.18 -0.55
CA LEU A 128 -10.26 4.37 -1.37
C LEU A 128 -11.66 5.01 -1.49
N LEU A 129 -12.19 5.55 -0.39
CA LEU A 129 -13.49 6.21 -0.39
C LEU A 129 -13.48 7.46 -1.29
N ILE A 130 -12.46 8.30 -1.18
CA ILE A 130 -12.31 9.49 -2.04
C ILE A 130 -12.10 9.09 -3.50
N PHE A 131 -11.29 8.06 -3.75
CA PHE A 131 -11.11 7.52 -5.10
C PHE A 131 -12.44 7.06 -5.72
N LEU A 132 -13.26 6.31 -4.97
CA LEU A 132 -14.57 5.87 -5.43
C LEU A 132 -15.51 7.05 -5.70
N ILE A 133 -15.52 8.07 -4.84
CA ILE A 133 -16.29 9.31 -5.08
C ILE A 133 -15.86 9.95 -6.39
N ILE A 134 -14.56 10.15 -6.61
CA ILE A 134 -14.01 10.74 -7.84
C ILE A 134 -14.45 9.94 -9.08
N VAL A 135 -14.30 8.60 -9.04
CA VAL A 135 -14.70 7.72 -10.15
C VAL A 135 -16.20 7.82 -10.44
N VAL A 136 -17.04 7.76 -9.41
CA VAL A 136 -18.50 7.87 -9.54
C VAL A 136 -18.88 9.26 -10.09
N THR A 137 -18.25 10.32 -9.62
CA THR A 137 -18.44 11.68 -10.14
C THR A 137 -18.11 11.78 -11.63
N VAL A 138 -17.00 11.19 -12.07
CA VAL A 138 -16.61 11.17 -13.50
C VAL A 138 -17.58 10.34 -14.33
N LEU A 139 -18.06 9.21 -13.82
CA LEU A 139 -19.06 8.39 -14.52
C LEU A 139 -20.39 9.12 -14.67
N LEU A 140 -20.85 9.78 -13.61
CA LEU A 140 -22.09 10.58 -13.61
C LEU A 140 -21.98 11.83 -14.49
N SER A 141 -20.77 12.37 -14.69
CA SER A 141 -20.58 13.56 -15.51
C SER A 141 -21.06 13.36 -16.95
N LYS A 142 -20.90 12.14 -17.50
CA LYS A 142 -21.37 11.79 -18.84
C LYS A 142 -22.90 11.83 -18.95
N GLU A 143 -23.61 11.39 -17.91
CA GLU A 143 -25.07 11.38 -17.86
C GLU A 143 -25.66 12.76 -17.56
N LEU A 144 -24.94 13.57 -16.77
CA LEU A 144 -25.36 14.91 -16.35
C LEU A 144 -24.95 16.02 -17.32
N GLY A 145 -24.26 15.69 -18.42
CA GLY A 145 -23.79 16.66 -19.41
C GLY A 145 -22.63 17.54 -18.94
N PHE A 146 -21.98 17.18 -17.84
CA PHE A 146 -20.79 17.89 -17.35
C PHE A 146 -19.54 17.39 -18.06
N THR A 147 -18.92 18.27 -18.84
CA THR A 147 -17.55 18.08 -19.31
C THR A 147 -16.62 18.54 -18.21
N PHE A 148 -16.24 17.64 -17.29
CA PHE A 148 -15.10 17.93 -16.42
C PHE A 148 -13.89 18.20 -17.32
N SER A 149 -13.51 19.47 -17.41
CA SER A 149 -12.34 19.91 -18.15
C SER A 149 -11.08 19.54 -17.36
N LEU A 150 -10.85 18.24 -17.23
CA LEU A 150 -9.71 17.64 -16.54
C LEU A 150 -8.40 17.87 -17.29
N GLU A 151 -8.52 18.32 -18.53
CA GLU A 151 -7.44 18.71 -19.43
C GLU A 151 -7.80 20.01 -20.20
N THR A 152 -8.34 21.06 -19.57
CA THR A 152 -8.41 22.36 -20.28
C THR A 152 -7.04 23.00 -20.36
N GLY A 153 -6.35 22.71 -21.46
CA GLY A 153 -5.87 23.72 -22.40
C GLY A 153 -5.39 25.04 -21.80
N GLY A 154 -4.27 24.99 -21.08
CA GLY A 154 -3.61 26.19 -20.57
C GLY A 154 -2.65 25.81 -19.45
N HIS A 155 -1.43 25.43 -19.80
CA HIS A 155 -0.30 25.13 -18.90
C HIS A 155 -0.61 25.14 -17.38
N PRO A 156 -1.10 24.04 -16.79
CA PRO A 156 -1.14 23.91 -15.34
C PRO A 156 0.27 23.52 -14.90
N ARG A 157 1.19 24.48 -14.88
CA ARG A 157 2.61 24.22 -14.56
C ARG A 157 2.81 23.78 -13.11
N TYR A 158 1.80 23.86 -12.24
CA TYR A 158 1.92 23.66 -10.79
C TYR A 158 0.71 23.04 -10.06
N THR A 159 -0.34 22.57 -10.75
CA THR A 159 -1.52 21.97 -10.09
C THR A 159 -1.52 20.46 -10.21
N MET A 160 -1.68 19.77 -9.08
CA MET A 160 -1.86 18.32 -9.02
C MET A 160 -3.12 17.94 -9.81
N SER A 161 -2.92 17.23 -10.92
CA SER A 161 -4.03 16.81 -11.79
C SER A 161 -4.78 15.63 -11.17
N LEU A 162 -6.06 15.49 -11.50
CA LEU A 162 -6.89 14.38 -11.01
C LEU A 162 -6.28 12.98 -11.28
N PRO A 163 -5.61 12.73 -12.43
CA PRO A 163 -4.89 11.48 -12.66
C PRO A 163 -3.75 11.24 -11.67
N VAL A 164 -3.00 12.29 -11.30
CA VAL A 164 -1.93 12.20 -10.29
C VAL A 164 -2.53 11.94 -8.91
N ALA A 165 -3.68 12.56 -8.59
CA ALA A 165 -4.41 12.30 -7.35
C ALA A 165 -4.91 10.86 -7.25
N ALA A 166 -5.60 10.35 -8.28
CA ALA A 166 -6.06 8.97 -8.34
C ALA A 166 -4.89 7.97 -8.19
N PHE A 167 -3.77 8.29 -8.82
CA PHE A 167 -2.56 7.48 -8.75
C PHE A 167 -1.96 7.44 -7.34
N LEU A 168 -1.83 8.58 -6.66
CA LEU A 168 -1.35 8.64 -5.28
C LEU A 168 -2.31 7.96 -4.30
N LEU A 169 -3.62 8.14 -4.48
CA LEU A 169 -4.65 7.46 -3.70
C LEU A 169 -4.55 5.94 -3.84
N SER A 170 -4.32 5.43 -5.06
CA SER A 170 -4.19 3.99 -5.29
C SER A 170 -2.96 3.37 -4.60
N GLY A 171 -1.82 4.07 -4.59
CA GLY A 171 -0.63 3.64 -3.87
C GLY A 171 -0.85 3.59 -2.35
N LEU A 172 -1.58 4.57 -1.83
CA LEU A 172 -1.95 4.62 -0.42
C LEU A 172 -2.92 3.49 -0.04
N THR A 173 -3.93 3.22 -0.87
CA THR A 173 -4.84 2.07 -0.68
C THR A 173 -4.08 0.75 -0.66
N MET A 174 -3.06 0.59 -1.52
CA MET A 174 -2.19 -0.59 -1.48
C MET A 174 -1.42 -0.70 -0.15
N ALA A 175 -0.88 0.41 0.37
CA ALA A 175 -0.23 0.42 1.68
C ALA A 175 -1.19 0.00 2.81
N CYS A 176 -2.42 0.54 2.84
CA CYS A 176 -3.44 0.10 3.79
C CYS A 176 -3.77 -1.41 3.65
N GLY A 177 -3.86 -1.89 2.41
CA GLY A 177 -4.05 -3.31 2.10
C GLY A 177 -2.90 -4.18 2.63
N TRP A 178 -1.65 -3.74 2.50
CA TRP A 178 -0.50 -4.46 3.05
C TRP A 178 -0.53 -4.56 4.57
N ILE A 179 -0.99 -3.54 5.30
CA ILE A 179 -1.19 -3.62 6.76
C ILE A 179 -2.19 -4.74 7.08
N TYR A 180 -3.33 -4.71 6.40
CA TYR A 180 -4.40 -5.68 6.62
C TYR A 180 -3.91 -7.11 6.33
N ILE A 181 -3.23 -7.31 5.20
CA ILE A 181 -2.65 -8.61 4.81
C ILE A 181 -1.63 -9.09 5.85
N ARG A 182 -0.71 -8.21 6.27
CA ARG A 182 0.32 -8.55 7.26
C ARG A 182 -0.26 -8.99 8.60
N GLN A 183 -1.43 -8.46 8.96
CA GLN A 183 -2.11 -8.74 10.23
C GLN A 183 -2.94 -10.03 10.20
N HIS A 184 -3.58 -10.35 9.06
CA HIS A 184 -4.58 -11.43 8.99
C HIS A 184 -4.12 -12.65 8.18
N CYS A 185 -3.02 -12.57 7.43
CA CYS A 185 -2.62 -13.62 6.51
C CYS A 185 -1.11 -13.87 6.53
N ASP A 186 -0.73 -15.13 6.31
CA ASP A 186 0.62 -15.48 5.87
C ASP A 186 0.74 -15.13 4.38
N PHE A 187 1.71 -14.30 3.99
CA PHE A 187 1.84 -13.79 2.62
C PHE A 187 3.29 -13.84 2.13
N PHE A 188 3.54 -14.45 0.97
CA PHE A 188 4.90 -14.68 0.42
C PHE A 188 5.89 -15.29 1.42
N GLY A 189 5.43 -16.23 2.26
CA GLY A 189 6.26 -16.84 3.30
C GLY A 189 6.49 -15.95 4.52
N LEU A 190 5.94 -14.73 4.56
CA LEU A 190 5.95 -13.88 5.75
C LEU A 190 4.80 -14.29 6.67
N ARG A 191 5.12 -14.57 7.93
CA ARG A 191 4.16 -15.03 8.93
C ARG A 191 3.41 -13.86 9.52
N GLN A 192 2.08 -13.90 9.65
CA GLN A 192 1.26 -12.85 10.26
C GLN A 192 1.87 -12.23 11.54
N ALA A 193 1.78 -10.91 11.69
CA ALA A 193 2.35 -10.18 12.81
C ALA A 193 1.55 -8.91 13.07
N GLU A 194 1.31 -8.64 14.35
CA GLU A 194 0.66 -7.42 14.79
C GLU A 194 1.50 -6.21 14.39
N GLN A 195 0.86 -5.26 13.71
CA GLN A 195 1.50 -4.01 13.34
C GLN A 195 1.38 -3.02 14.50
N GLY A 196 2.52 -2.47 14.91
CA GLY A 196 2.60 -1.45 15.95
C GLY A 196 1.85 -0.16 15.59
N PRO A 197 1.44 0.64 16.59
CA PRO A 197 0.69 1.87 16.37
C PRO A 197 1.45 2.89 15.52
N TYR A 198 2.79 2.92 15.62
CA TYR A 198 3.63 3.86 14.88
C TYR A 198 3.44 3.79 13.35
N LYS A 199 3.49 2.58 12.76
CA LYS A 199 3.30 2.41 11.31
C LYS A 199 1.91 2.84 10.86
N LEU A 200 0.89 2.53 11.68
CA LEU A 200 -0.48 2.93 11.42
C LEU A 200 -0.63 4.46 11.44
N PHE A 201 -0.08 5.13 12.46
CA PHE A 201 -0.08 6.59 12.54
C PHE A 201 0.65 7.24 11.36
N HIS A 202 1.78 6.68 10.93
CA HIS A 202 2.52 7.18 9.78
C HIS A 202 1.70 7.10 8.50
N ILE A 203 0.98 5.99 8.28
CA ILE A 203 0.11 5.80 7.12
C ILE A 203 -1.10 6.74 7.19
N HIS A 204 -1.72 6.92 8.35
CA HIS A 204 -2.78 7.91 8.54
C HIS A 204 -2.33 9.33 8.27
N PHE A 205 -1.11 9.69 8.69
CA PHE A 205 -0.59 11.02 8.43
C PHE A 205 -0.49 11.30 6.93
N PHE A 206 0.11 10.38 6.16
CA PHE A 206 0.17 10.52 4.71
C PHE A 206 -1.21 10.50 4.07
N GLU A 207 -2.11 9.67 4.57
CA GLU A 207 -3.47 9.61 4.09
C GLU A 207 -4.21 10.92 4.28
N ILE A 208 -4.20 11.51 5.47
CA ILE A 208 -4.86 12.78 5.74
C ILE A 208 -4.33 13.87 4.80
N VAL A 209 -3.01 13.94 4.61
CA VAL A 209 -2.38 14.94 3.72
C VAL A 209 -2.79 14.72 2.27
N LEU A 210 -2.65 13.50 1.74
CA LEU A 210 -2.92 13.18 0.33
C LEU A 210 -4.42 13.21 0.02
N CYS A 211 -5.24 12.64 0.90
CA CYS A 211 -6.70 12.64 0.78
C CYS A 211 -7.25 14.05 0.91
N GLY A 212 -6.77 14.83 1.88
CA GLY A 212 -7.20 16.22 2.06
C GLY A 212 -6.89 17.07 0.84
N ALA A 213 -5.67 16.96 0.29
CA ALA A 213 -5.29 17.67 -0.92
C ALA A 213 -6.14 17.22 -2.13
N SER A 214 -6.31 15.91 -2.31
CA SER A 214 -7.11 15.36 -3.41
C SER A 214 -8.59 15.76 -3.33
N PHE A 215 -9.16 15.70 -2.13
CA PHE A 215 -10.54 16.12 -1.88
C PHE A 215 -10.73 17.61 -2.13
N PHE A 216 -9.80 18.46 -1.70
CA PHE A 216 -9.87 19.90 -1.94
C PHE A 216 -9.80 20.24 -3.43
N ILE A 217 -8.92 19.57 -4.18
CA ILE A 217 -8.82 19.73 -5.65
C ILE A 217 -10.12 19.29 -6.33
N TRP A 218 -10.63 18.10 -5.96
CA TRP A 218 -11.89 17.59 -6.50
C TRP A 218 -13.06 18.55 -6.22
N LEU A 219 -13.17 19.06 -4.98
CA LEU A 219 -14.21 19.99 -4.59
C LEU A 219 -14.11 21.29 -5.38
N PHE A 220 -12.90 21.83 -5.55
CA PHE A 220 -12.67 23.06 -6.31
C PHE A 220 -13.08 22.91 -7.78
N VAL A 221 -12.71 21.79 -8.41
CA VAL A 221 -13.11 21.47 -9.79
C VAL A 221 -14.63 21.35 -9.90
N LEU A 222 -15.27 20.65 -8.96
CA LEU A 222 -16.73 20.48 -8.95
C LEU A 222 -17.46 21.82 -8.81
N VAL A 223 -17.00 22.68 -7.89
CA VAL A 223 -17.57 24.02 -7.70
C VAL A 223 -17.44 24.87 -8.97
N ILE A 224 -16.26 24.89 -9.58
CA ILE A 224 -16.03 25.64 -10.83
C ILE A 224 -16.97 25.17 -11.94
N GLU A 225 -17.08 23.86 -12.16
CA GLU A 225 -17.95 23.30 -13.20
C GLU A 225 -19.43 23.58 -12.92
N LEU A 226 -19.85 23.59 -11.65
CA LEU A 226 -21.22 23.92 -11.27
C LEU A 226 -21.53 25.41 -11.51
N PHE A 227 -20.58 26.31 -11.23
CA PHE A 227 -20.72 27.74 -11.54
C PHE A 227 -20.66 28.06 -13.04
N LEU A 228 -19.81 27.36 -13.81
CA LEU A 228 -19.62 27.61 -15.25
C LEU A 228 -20.76 27.04 -16.11
N ASN A 229 -21.24 25.83 -15.78
CA ASN A 229 -22.27 25.14 -16.57
C ASN A 229 -23.71 25.45 -16.12
N GLY A 230 -23.87 26.36 -15.15
CA GLY A 230 -25.17 26.95 -14.82
C GLY A 230 -26.16 25.96 -14.22
N LEU A 231 -26.04 25.79 -12.91
CA LEU A 231 -27.20 25.66 -12.02
C LEU A 231 -27.24 26.86 -11.08
#